data_AF-A0A962AWT7-F1
#
_entry.id   AF-A0A962AWT7-F1
#
_cell.length_a   1.000
_cell.length_b   1.000
_cell.length_c   1.000
_cell.angle_alpha   90.00
_cell.angle_beta   90.00
_cell.angle_gamma   90.00
#
_symmetry.space_group_name_H-M   'P 1'
#
loop_
_entity.id
_entity.type
_entity.pdbx_description
1 polymer ?
#
loop_
_entity_poly.entity_id
_entity_poly.type
_entity_poly.pdbx_seq_one_letter_code
_entity_poly.pdbx_strand_id
1 'polypeptide(L)'
;SVADLFPQIIWDGTGVPTLYRLFRAADAWVQKKHKARLLWGAPLMRSKVASVEEFFERLREGIDAHGEGRAMWIVGLGKPWDHWTVVDRISGRTVWFFDSWGMKHYRFDSFTLDKTKAGDKKGQKIMIDAHQTFLLRLGGL
;
A
#
# COMPACT_ATOMS: atom_id res chain seq x y z
N SER A 1 21.16 -16.24 -10.71
CA SER A 1 19.82 -16.26 -11.33
C SER A 1 18.98 -15.13 -10.75
N VAL A 2 17.87 -14.72 -11.36
CA VAL A 2 16.95 -13.71 -10.78
C VAL A 2 16.44 -14.15 -9.39
N ALA A 3 16.42 -15.46 -9.11
CA ALA A 3 16.08 -16.02 -7.82
C ALA A 3 17.13 -15.78 -6.71
N ASP A 4 18.37 -15.40 -7.06
CA ASP A 4 19.41 -15.09 -6.06
C ASP A 4 19.37 -13.63 -5.58
N LEU A 5 18.52 -12.80 -6.20
CA LEU A 5 18.37 -11.36 -5.89
C LEU A 5 17.09 -11.05 -5.11
N PHE A 6 16.15 -12.00 -5.03
CA PHE A 6 14.88 -11.83 -4.34
C PHE A 6 14.86 -12.68 -3.07
N PRO A 7 14.83 -12.08 -1.87
CA PRO A 7 14.84 -12.85 -0.64
C PRO A 7 13.59 -13.75 -0.59
N GLN A 8 13.83 -15.03 -0.29
CA GLN A 8 12.85 -16.12 -0.19
C GLN A 8 11.59 -15.77 0.65
N ILE A 9 11.71 -14.76 1.53
CA ILE A 9 10.64 -14.18 2.34
C ILE A 9 9.47 -13.58 1.54
N ILE A 10 9.65 -13.29 0.25
CA ILE A 10 8.56 -12.78 -0.61
C ILE A 10 7.59 -13.92 -0.97
N TRP A 11 8.02 -15.18 -0.93
CA TRP A 11 7.21 -16.35 -1.28
C TRP A 11 6.38 -16.96 -0.15
N ASP A 12 6.77 -16.79 1.11
CA ASP A 12 6.16 -17.53 2.22
C ASP A 12 4.89 -16.90 2.83
N GLY A 13 4.20 -16.04 2.09
CA GLY A 13 3.03 -15.34 2.63
C GLY A 13 3.51 -14.22 3.53
N THR A 14 3.57 -13.05 2.95
CA THR A 14 4.13 -11.90 3.62
C THR A 14 3.12 -11.38 4.65
N GLY A 15 3.42 -11.57 5.93
CA GLY A 15 2.71 -10.88 7.02
C GLY A 15 3.31 -9.49 7.29
N VAL A 16 2.65 -8.70 8.15
CA VAL A 16 3.14 -7.38 8.63
C VAL A 16 4.62 -7.40 9.07
N PRO A 17 5.13 -8.43 9.80
CA PRO A 17 6.55 -8.48 10.17
C PRO A 17 7.52 -8.54 8.97
N THR A 18 7.09 -9.14 7.86
CA THR A 18 7.87 -9.21 6.63
C THR A 18 7.98 -7.84 5.97
N LEU A 19 6.89 -7.06 5.92
CA LEU A 19 6.94 -5.68 5.43
C LEU A 19 7.91 -4.82 6.24
N TYR A 20 7.96 -4.97 7.56
CA TYR A 20 8.92 -4.22 8.38
C TYR A 20 10.38 -4.58 8.09
N ARG A 21 10.66 -5.83 7.70
CA ARG A 21 12.01 -6.21 7.25
C ARG A 21 12.31 -5.62 5.87
N LEU A 22 11.34 -5.68 4.97
CA LEU A 22 11.45 -5.09 3.63
C LEU A 22 11.72 -3.58 3.71
N PHE A 23 10.98 -2.84 4.54
CA PHE A 23 11.17 -1.40 4.68
C PHE A 23 12.54 -1.03 5.26
N ARG A 24 13.04 -1.81 6.22
CA ARG A 24 14.39 -1.62 6.75
C ARG A 24 15.47 -1.88 5.70
N ALA A 25 15.32 -2.95 4.91
CA ALA A 25 16.23 -3.26 3.82
C ALA A 25 16.20 -2.17 2.73
N ALA A 26 15.00 -1.67 2.38
CA ALA A 26 14.83 -0.59 1.43
C ALA A 26 15.46 0.72 1.93
N ASP A 27 15.25 1.12 3.19
CA ASP A 27 15.89 2.30 3.79
C ASP A 27 17.42 2.18 3.76
N ALA A 28 17.98 1.02 4.14
CA ALA A 28 19.42 0.79 4.07
C ALA A 28 19.98 0.90 2.64
N TRP A 29 19.27 0.38 1.65
CA TRP A 29 19.66 0.51 0.25
C TRP A 29 19.58 1.96 -0.24
N VAL A 30 18.49 2.67 0.09
CA VAL A 30 18.29 4.09 -0.28
C VAL A 30 19.38 4.96 0.35
N GLN A 31 19.71 4.74 1.62
CA GLN A 31 20.82 5.44 2.29
C GLN A 31 22.15 5.19 1.59
N LYS A 32 22.46 3.94 1.27
CA LYS A 32 23.71 3.57 0.62
C LYS A 32 23.83 4.21 -0.76
N LYS A 33 22.78 4.10 -1.58
CA LYS A 33 22.77 4.46 -3.01
C LYS A 33 22.49 5.94 -3.27
N HIS A 34 21.55 6.52 -2.52
CA HIS A 34 21.00 7.84 -2.79
C HIS A 34 21.31 8.87 -1.69
N LYS A 35 21.96 8.44 -0.59
CA LYS A 35 22.22 9.31 0.57
C LYS A 35 20.95 9.96 1.11
N ALA A 36 19.83 9.25 1.03
CA ALA A 36 18.52 9.70 1.53
C ALA A 36 17.97 8.70 2.55
N ARG A 37 16.95 9.10 3.32
CA ARG A 37 16.23 8.21 4.22
C ARG A 37 14.89 7.81 3.60
N LEU A 38 14.54 6.53 3.71
CA LEU A 38 13.17 6.08 3.50
C LEU A 38 12.50 5.94 4.86
N LEU A 39 11.54 6.82 5.13
CA LEU A 39 10.76 6.81 6.36
C LEU A 39 9.44 6.10 6.09
N TRP A 40 8.98 5.33 7.08
CA TRP A 40 7.74 4.58 6.95
C TRP A 40 6.99 4.50 8.28
N GLY A 41 5.68 4.32 8.22
CA GLY A 41 4.83 4.17 9.39
C GLY A 41 3.50 3.51 9.06
N ALA A 42 2.80 3.04 10.09
CA ALA A 42 1.50 2.36 9.97
C ALA A 42 0.38 3.19 10.64
N PRO A 43 0.07 4.40 10.16
CA PRO A 43 -0.85 5.32 10.83
C PRO A 43 -2.29 4.77 10.93
N LEU A 44 -2.67 3.86 10.03
CA LEU A 44 -4.01 3.26 10.02
C LEU A 44 -4.11 1.96 10.85
N MET A 45 -2.99 1.42 11.34
CA MET A 45 -2.94 0.12 12.04
C MET A 45 -3.92 0.01 13.22
N ARG A 46 -4.11 1.09 13.98
CA ARG A 46 -5.03 1.14 15.13
C ARG A 46 -6.22 2.06 14.92
N SER A 47 -6.38 2.56 13.69
CA SER A 47 -7.48 3.45 13.36
C SER A 47 -8.70 2.65 12.96
N LYS A 48 -9.89 3.14 13.34
CA LYS A 48 -11.13 2.72 12.69
C LYS A 48 -11.33 3.56 11.44
N VAL A 49 -11.73 2.92 10.36
CA VAL A 49 -12.10 3.55 9.10
C VAL A 49 -13.53 3.11 8.80
N ALA A 50 -14.45 4.07 8.71
CA ALA A 50 -15.88 3.80 8.62
C ALA A 50 -16.36 3.59 7.18
N SER A 51 -15.63 4.13 6.19
CA SER A 51 -16.00 4.04 4.78
C SER A 51 -14.80 3.95 3.84
N VAL A 52 -15.05 3.51 2.61
CA VAL A 52 -14.04 3.47 1.55
C VAL A 52 -13.61 4.88 1.15
N GLU A 53 -14.55 5.82 1.14
CA GLU A 53 -14.27 7.23 0.96
C GLU A 53 -13.28 7.72 2.01
N GLU A 54 -13.61 7.56 3.29
CA GLU A 54 -12.72 7.98 4.38
C GLU A 54 -11.34 7.33 4.28
N PHE A 55 -11.27 6.05 3.89
CA PHE A 55 -10.00 5.37 3.66
C PHE A 55 -9.15 6.13 2.64
N PHE A 56 -9.66 6.33 1.42
CA PHE A 56 -8.89 6.94 0.36
C PHE A 56 -8.65 8.44 0.56
N GLU A 57 -9.54 9.14 1.26
CA GLU A 57 -9.30 10.54 1.68
C GLU A 57 -8.08 10.63 2.60
N ARG A 58 -7.96 9.76 3.61
CA ARG A 58 -6.77 9.71 4.48
C ARG A 58 -5.49 9.38 3.71
N LEU A 59 -5.59 8.51 2.70
CA LEU A 59 -4.45 8.20 1.85
C LEU A 59 -4.03 9.43 1.03
N ARG A 60 -5.01 10.15 0.47
CA ARG A 60 -4.75 11.38 -0.29
C ARG A 60 -4.08 12.43 0.59
N GLU A 61 -4.64 12.70 1.77
CA GLU A 61 -4.06 13.63 2.75
C GLU A 61 -2.61 13.27 3.10
N GLY A 62 -2.32 11.97 3.27
CA GLY A 62 -0.96 11.50 3.54
C GLY A 62 0.02 11.71 2.39
N ILE A 63 -0.44 11.68 1.13
CA ILE A 63 0.38 11.99 -0.05
C ILE A 63 0.59 13.50 -0.14
N ASP A 64 -0.51 14.27 -0.07
CA ASP A 64 -0.52 15.72 -0.25
C ASP A 64 0.31 16.44 0.83
N ALA A 65 0.33 15.92 2.07
CA ALA A 65 1.11 16.48 3.18
C ALA A 65 2.63 16.51 2.93
N HIS A 66 3.14 15.74 1.97
CA HIS A 66 4.58 15.63 1.69
C HIS A 66 4.99 16.18 0.32
N GLY A 67 4.03 16.56 -0.52
CA GLY A 67 4.27 17.02 -1.89
C GLY A 67 4.46 15.88 -2.90
N GLU A 68 4.30 16.21 -4.18
CA GLU A 68 4.29 15.25 -5.28
C GLU A 68 5.56 14.38 -5.32
N GLY A 69 5.37 13.06 -5.44
CA GLY A 69 6.45 12.09 -5.55
C GLY A 69 7.27 11.87 -4.27
N ARG A 70 6.90 12.49 -3.15
CA ARG A 70 7.63 12.35 -1.87
C ARG A 70 6.99 11.39 -0.88
N ALA A 71 5.78 10.96 -1.14
CA ALA A 71 5.09 9.97 -0.34
C ALA A 71 4.23 9.04 -1.20
N MET A 72 4.04 7.81 -0.71
CA MET A 72 3.19 6.80 -1.31
C MET A 72 2.65 5.88 -0.21
N TRP A 73 1.57 5.17 -0.49
CA TRP A 73 1.03 4.18 0.42
C TRP A 73 1.26 2.78 -0.10
N ILE A 74 1.68 1.87 0.78
CA ILE A 74 1.50 0.44 0.56
C ILE A 74 0.19 0.05 1.20
N VAL A 75 -0.71 -0.53 0.42
CA VAL A 75 -2.08 -0.84 0.81
C VAL A 75 -2.28 -2.36 0.80
N GLY A 76 -2.78 -2.89 1.92
CA GLY A 76 -3.28 -4.25 2.02
C GLY A 76 -4.63 -4.39 1.36
N LEU A 77 -4.73 -5.38 0.48
CA LEU A 77 -5.97 -5.84 -0.11
C LEU A 77 -6.22 -7.26 0.38
N GLY A 78 -7.43 -7.54 0.84
CA GLY A 78 -7.87 -8.90 1.15
C GLY A 78 -8.41 -9.58 -0.10
N LYS A 79 -9.50 -10.33 0.07
CA LYS A 79 -10.27 -10.92 -1.03
C LYS A 79 -10.52 -9.90 -2.17
N PRO A 80 -10.39 -10.32 -3.44
CA PRO A 80 -10.13 -11.69 -3.88
C PRO A 80 -8.65 -12.11 -3.94
N TRP A 81 -7.70 -11.21 -3.66
CA TRP A 81 -6.29 -11.44 -4.02
C TRP A 81 -5.36 -11.66 -2.83
N ASP A 82 -5.71 -11.17 -1.64
CA ASP A 82 -4.86 -11.21 -0.44
C ASP A 82 -3.43 -10.70 -0.78
N HIS A 83 -3.38 -9.44 -1.23
CA HIS A 83 -2.26 -8.82 -1.96
C HIS A 83 -1.90 -7.45 -1.39
N TRP A 84 -0.66 -7.00 -1.57
CA TRP A 84 -0.29 -5.60 -1.32
C TRP A 84 0.05 -4.87 -2.61
N THR A 85 -0.44 -3.66 -2.70
CA THR A 85 -0.20 -2.77 -3.84
C THR A 85 0.29 -1.41 -3.37
N VAL A 86 0.83 -0.61 -4.28
CA VAL A 86 1.29 0.75 -3.99
C VAL A 86 0.30 1.76 -4.58
N VAL A 87 -0.14 2.71 -3.77
CA VAL A 87 -0.89 3.89 -4.21
C VAL A 87 0.04 5.10 -4.20
N ASP A 88 0.28 5.68 -5.37
CA ASP A 88 1.10 6.88 -5.54
C ASP A 88 0.26 8.14 -5.79
N ARG A 89 -1.01 7.98 -6.17
CA ARG A 89 -1.87 9.09 -6.60
C ARG A 89 -3.35 8.80 -6.43
N ILE A 90 -4.08 9.82 -6.01
CA ILE A 90 -5.55 9.82 -5.92
C ILE A 90 -6.05 11.15 -6.47
N SER A 91 -7.04 11.10 -7.37
CA SER A 91 -7.63 12.26 -8.01
C SER A 91 -9.12 12.02 -8.18
N GLY A 92 -9.93 12.91 -7.60
CA GLY A 92 -11.35 12.67 -7.39
C GLY A 92 -11.57 11.32 -6.70
N ARG A 93 -12.47 10.51 -7.26
CA ARG A 93 -12.81 9.17 -6.76
C ARG A 93 -12.04 8.04 -7.43
N THR A 94 -10.90 8.34 -8.04
CA THR A 94 -10.04 7.36 -8.70
C THR A 94 -8.73 7.25 -7.93
N VAL A 95 -8.21 6.03 -7.81
CA VAL A 95 -6.95 5.68 -7.19
C VAL A 95 -6.06 5.02 -8.24
N TRP A 96 -4.79 5.42 -8.30
CA TRP A 96 -3.79 4.87 -9.20
C TRP A 96 -2.83 3.99 -8.43
N PHE A 97 -2.44 2.90 -9.07
CA PHE A 97 -1.59 1.88 -8.49
C PHE A 97 -0.29 1.74 -9.26
N PHE A 98 0.80 1.57 -8.52
CA PHE A 98 2.03 1.01 -9.03
C PHE A 98 2.12 -0.43 -8.55
N ASP A 99 1.70 -1.36 -9.41
CA ASP A 99 1.42 -2.73 -9.01
C ASP A 99 2.12 -3.75 -9.93
N SER A 100 2.76 -4.76 -9.32
CA SER A 100 3.45 -5.82 -10.06
C SER A 100 2.49 -6.81 -10.73
N TRP A 101 1.23 -6.86 -10.29
CA TRP A 101 0.19 -7.75 -10.81
C TRP A 101 -0.68 -7.08 -11.88
N GLY A 102 -0.36 -5.83 -12.25
CA GLY A 102 -0.99 -5.12 -13.35
C GLY A 102 -2.23 -4.29 -12.97
N MET A 103 -2.51 -4.11 -11.67
CA MET A 103 -3.50 -3.10 -11.25
C MET A 103 -3.05 -1.71 -11.71
N LYS A 104 -3.90 -1.00 -12.45
CA LYS A 104 -3.58 0.34 -12.98
C LYS A 104 -4.29 1.44 -12.21
N HIS A 105 -5.60 1.50 -12.33
CA HIS A 105 -6.41 2.50 -11.65
C HIS A 105 -7.83 1.97 -11.44
N TYR A 106 -8.43 2.33 -10.32
CA TYR A 106 -9.77 1.90 -9.96
C TYR A 106 -10.53 3.07 -9.34
N ARG A 107 -11.84 3.02 -9.45
CA ARG A 107 -12.70 3.95 -8.72
C ARG A 107 -12.93 3.42 -7.30
N PHE A 108 -13.27 4.31 -6.37
CA PHE A 108 -13.55 3.93 -4.98
C PHE A 108 -14.64 2.87 -4.87
N ASP A 109 -15.64 2.89 -5.75
CA ASP A 109 -16.72 1.91 -5.76
C ASP A 109 -16.29 0.49 -6.14
N SER A 110 -15.07 0.30 -6.66
CA SER A 110 -14.44 -1.01 -6.84
C SER A 110 -14.03 -1.68 -5.52
N PHE A 111 -14.02 -0.94 -4.40
CA PHE A 111 -13.52 -1.40 -3.11
C PHE A 111 -14.61 -1.52 -2.04
N THR A 112 -14.31 -2.29 -0.99
CA THR A 112 -15.17 -2.51 0.17
C THR A 112 -14.35 -2.71 1.44
N LEU A 113 -14.93 -2.34 2.59
CA LEU A 113 -14.48 -2.74 3.93
C LEU A 113 -15.35 -3.87 4.51
N ASP A 114 -16.43 -4.22 3.82
CA ASP A 114 -17.37 -5.27 4.20
C ASP A 114 -16.94 -6.61 3.59
N LYS A 115 -16.53 -7.54 4.45
CA LYS A 115 -16.07 -8.89 4.07
C LYS A 115 -17.14 -9.70 3.33
N THR A 116 -18.42 -9.42 3.54
CA THR A 116 -19.52 -10.13 2.87
C THR A 116 -19.67 -9.72 1.40
N LYS A 117 -19.23 -8.50 1.07
CA LYS A 117 -19.24 -7.95 -0.29
C LYS A 117 -17.93 -8.19 -1.04
N ALA A 118 -16.94 -8.79 -0.39
CA ALA A 118 -15.63 -9.00 -0.96
C ALA A 118 -15.52 -10.32 -1.74
N GLY A 119 -14.86 -10.28 -2.90
CA GLY A 119 -14.59 -11.47 -3.73
C GLY A 119 -14.48 -11.17 -5.22
N ASP A 120 -14.48 -12.22 -6.02
CA ASP A 120 -14.25 -12.23 -7.47
C ASP A 120 -15.53 -12.39 -8.31
N LYS A 121 -16.69 -12.61 -7.66
CA LYS A 121 -17.96 -12.80 -8.35
C LYS A 121 -18.56 -11.47 -8.81
N LYS A 122 -19.47 -11.54 -9.78
CA LYS A 122 -20.23 -10.38 -10.28
C LYS A 122 -20.89 -9.62 -9.11
N GLY A 123 -20.59 -8.31 -9.01
CA GLY A 123 -21.12 -7.43 -7.97
C GLY A 123 -20.32 -7.41 -6.66
N GLN A 124 -19.32 -8.28 -6.51
CA GLN A 124 -18.36 -8.22 -5.40
C GLN A 124 -17.26 -7.18 -5.68
N LYS A 125 -16.57 -6.81 -4.60
CA LYS A 125 -15.60 -5.72 -4.58
C LYS A 125 -14.28 -6.17 -3.98
N ILE A 126 -13.24 -5.38 -4.20
CA ILE A 126 -11.90 -5.61 -3.65
C ILE A 126 -11.91 -5.20 -2.17
N MET A 127 -11.55 -6.11 -1.28
CA MET A 127 -11.47 -5.83 0.15
C MET A 127 -10.24 -4.97 0.45
N ILE A 128 -10.44 -3.87 1.18
CA ILE A 128 -9.34 -3.10 1.79
C ILE A 128 -9.02 -3.70 3.16
N ASP A 129 -7.74 -3.93 3.44
CA ASP A 129 -7.21 -4.19 4.78
C ASP A 129 -6.45 -2.94 5.28
N ALA A 130 -7.18 -2.05 5.96
CA ALA A 130 -6.63 -0.81 6.49
C ALA A 130 -5.55 -1.05 7.56
N HIS A 131 -5.58 -2.20 8.23
CA HIS A 131 -4.58 -2.54 9.25
C HIS A 131 -3.25 -2.94 8.61
N GLN A 132 -3.25 -3.37 7.36
CA GLN A 132 -2.04 -3.68 6.59
C GLN A 132 -1.67 -2.57 5.62
N THR A 133 -1.89 -1.31 6.02
CA THR A 133 -1.62 -0.14 5.20
C THR A 133 -0.54 0.75 5.82
N PHE A 134 0.48 1.11 5.03
CA PHE A 134 1.69 1.79 5.46
C PHE A 134 1.97 3.01 4.59
N LEU A 135 2.31 4.13 5.23
CA LEU A 135 2.78 5.33 4.55
C LEU A 135 4.31 5.23 4.40
N LEU A 136 4.81 5.39 3.18
CA LEU A 136 6.21 5.52 2.86
C LEU A 136 6.48 6.95 2.39
N ARG A 137 7.57 7.55 2.86
CA ARG A 137 7.95 8.91 2.49
C ARG A 137 9.46 9.11 2.48
N LEU A 138 9.91 10.05 1.66
CA LEU A 138 11.29 10.50 1.69
C LEU A 138 11.54 11.33 2.95
N GLY A 139 12.59 10.98 3.69
CA GLY A 139 13.14 11.84 4.75
C GLY A 139 14.06 12.89 4.16
N GLY A 140 14.02 14.10 4.71
CA GLY A 140 15.09 15.08 4.51
C GLY A 140 16.42 14.56 5.08
N LEU A 141 17.53 15.03 4.50
CA LEU A 141 18.86 14.89 5.09
C LEU A 141 18.94 15.63 6.43
#